data_AF-A0A838SZ86-F1
#
_entry.id   AF-A0A838SZ86-F1
#
_cell.length_a   1.000
_cell.length_b   1.000
_cell.length_c   1.000
_cell.angle_alpha   90.00
_cell.angle_beta   90.00
_cell.angle_gamma   90.00
#
_symmetry.space_group_name_H-M   'P 1'
#
loop_
_entity.id
_entity.type
_entity.pdbx_description
1 polymer ?
#
loop_
_entity_poly.entity_id
_entity_poly.type
_entity_poly.pdbx_seq_one_letter_code
_entity_poly.pdbx_strand_id
1 'polypeptide(L)'
;MKLGDILRRTITLGISLAALAACAKDVKRKESVSDSASTAPVVTTIQVNRGTQGMSERVSWMFSADKKSVLVIADPSGAEADAIPNGFVFGDEATGFQARMDSVWDVAVSPDWKTLAFSRAYQVVDGSGTSDPVYLSDLARRTSIDTAALRAASFASSGMSSARSVAQAGIIRVPVDAHSVTAGDSAAPRMFPIARGWRVRWTADGALIALGNTPTRSLDAEPSESWTALDPKTGEFHGSLPSTAKILEPQMSSGPVLHGDSGPDVSKAPPIKAMRDGKQLTITSERGVITISSAADSGAAPYVVGPGAALAATAGGGFIVALAPRAKVSAGEMPVEVVVYRVSW
;
A
#
# COMPACT_ATOMS: atom_id res chain seq x y z
N MET A 1 60.28 35.57 -9.54
CA MET A 1 60.59 35.39 -10.97
C MET A 1 59.28 35.18 -11.71
N LYS A 2 58.96 36.14 -12.60
CA LYS A 2 58.18 36.10 -13.87
C LYS A 2 56.82 35.35 -13.89
N LEU A 3 55.64 35.96 -14.03
CA LEU A 3 55.12 37.10 -14.84
C LEU A 3 54.82 36.74 -16.31
N GLY A 4 53.55 36.96 -16.73
CA GLY A 4 53.02 36.87 -18.11
C GLY A 4 51.72 36.03 -18.12
N ASP A 5 50.50 36.54 -18.02
CA ASP A 5 49.85 37.75 -18.54
C ASP A 5 49.68 37.74 -20.08
N ILE A 6 48.54 38.28 -20.57
CA ILE A 6 48.15 38.54 -21.98
C ILE A 6 47.38 37.35 -22.65
N LEU A 7 46.14 37.42 -23.16
CA LEU A 7 45.43 38.47 -23.89
C LEU A 7 43.89 38.25 -23.87
N ARG A 8 43.13 39.33 -23.66
CA ARG A 8 41.70 39.47 -24.00
C ARG A 8 41.49 39.49 -25.52
N ARG A 9 40.47 38.82 -26.06
CA ARG A 9 39.85 39.20 -27.34
C ARG A 9 38.33 39.04 -27.32
N THR A 10 37.68 40.18 -27.12
CA THR A 10 36.31 40.51 -27.51
C THR A 10 36.18 40.41 -29.02
N ILE A 11 35.21 39.65 -29.54
CA ILE A 11 34.77 39.74 -30.94
C ILE A 11 33.32 40.20 -30.93
N THR A 12 33.15 41.48 -31.25
CA THR A 12 31.89 42.09 -31.65
C THR A 12 31.68 41.74 -33.12
N LEU A 13 30.62 40.99 -33.45
CA LEU A 13 30.14 40.87 -34.82
C LEU A 13 28.78 41.57 -34.90
N GLY A 14 28.77 42.71 -35.59
CA GLY A 14 27.56 43.36 -36.06
C GLY A 14 27.33 43.08 -37.54
N ILE A 15 26.13 43.48 -37.97
CA ILE A 15 25.67 43.70 -39.35
C ILE A 15 24.99 42.49 -40.02
N SER A 16 23.66 42.52 -40.08
CA SER A 16 22.93 42.87 -41.32
C SER A 16 21.43 42.70 -41.14
N LEU A 17 20.72 43.83 -41.14
CA LEU A 17 19.27 43.93 -41.23
C LEU A 17 18.89 43.77 -42.70
N ALA A 18 18.19 42.71 -43.07
CA ALA A 18 17.53 42.58 -44.36
C ALA A 18 16.02 42.65 -44.16
N ALA A 19 15.42 43.73 -44.68
CA ALA A 19 13.98 43.96 -44.68
C ALA A 19 13.33 43.06 -45.74
N LEU A 20 12.45 42.16 -45.31
CA LEU A 20 11.45 41.52 -46.16
C LEU A 20 10.08 41.99 -45.70
N ALA A 21 9.51 42.91 -46.47
CA ALA A 21 8.13 43.29 -46.39
C ALA A 21 7.26 42.13 -46.90
N ALA A 22 6.49 41.51 -45.99
CA ALA A 22 5.43 40.58 -46.33
C ALA A 22 4.14 41.07 -45.66
N CYS A 23 3.14 41.38 -46.48
CA CYS A 23 1.78 41.69 -46.07
C CYS A 23 1.18 40.50 -45.31
N ALA A 24 1.04 40.61 -44.00
CA ALA A 24 0.21 39.71 -43.20
C ALA A 24 -0.92 40.53 -42.58
N LYS A 25 -2.15 40.17 -42.95
CA LYS A 25 -3.42 40.74 -42.45
C LYS A 25 -3.42 40.82 -40.93
N ASP A 26 -3.95 41.93 -40.41
CA ASP A 26 -4.38 42.07 -39.01
C ASP A 26 -5.39 40.95 -38.66
N VAL A 27 -4.87 39.88 -38.06
CA VAL A 27 -5.69 38.96 -37.28
C VAL A 27 -5.77 39.56 -35.89
N LYS A 28 -6.94 40.11 -35.54
CA LYS A 28 -7.29 40.46 -34.15
C LYS A 28 -6.94 39.25 -33.28
N ARG A 29 -5.83 39.36 -32.56
CA ARG A 29 -5.43 38.40 -31.54
C ARG A 29 -6.50 38.49 -30.46
N LYS A 30 -7.47 37.57 -30.50
CA LYS A 30 -8.30 37.27 -29.34
C LYS A 30 -7.31 37.01 -28.22
N GLU A 31 -7.32 37.86 -27.20
CA GLU A 31 -6.73 37.51 -25.91
C GLU A 31 -7.28 36.12 -25.57
N SER A 32 -6.40 35.12 -25.55
CA SER A 32 -6.74 33.85 -24.95
C SER A 32 -6.90 34.16 -23.48
N VAL A 33 -8.16 34.36 -23.07
CA VAL A 33 -8.57 34.12 -21.69
C VAL A 33 -7.92 32.80 -21.33
N SER A 34 -7.03 32.82 -20.34
CA SER A 34 -6.45 31.61 -19.79
C SER A 34 -7.60 30.67 -19.50
N ASP A 35 -7.64 29.55 -20.23
CA ASP A 35 -8.57 28.48 -19.96
C ASP A 35 -8.11 27.88 -18.63
N SER A 36 -8.60 28.43 -17.52
CA SER A 36 -8.46 27.86 -16.19
C SER A 36 -9.40 26.67 -16.09
N ALA A 37 -9.24 25.72 -17.03
CA ALA A 37 -9.85 24.42 -16.97
C ALA A 37 -9.27 23.73 -15.74
N SER A 38 -10.10 23.57 -14.71
CA SER A 38 -9.84 22.65 -13.60
C SER A 38 -9.37 21.33 -14.21
N THR A 39 -8.10 20.98 -14.00
CA THR A 39 -7.55 19.72 -14.50
C THR A 39 -8.36 18.60 -13.87
N ALA A 40 -8.90 17.71 -14.71
CA ALA A 40 -9.69 16.58 -14.22
C ALA A 40 -8.77 15.66 -13.37
N PRO A 41 -9.25 15.14 -12.24
CA PRO A 41 -8.45 14.26 -11.41
C PRO A 41 -8.05 13.01 -12.19
N VAL A 42 -6.81 12.58 -12.00
CA VAL A 42 -6.30 11.29 -12.46
C VAL A 42 -6.62 10.25 -11.39
N VAL A 43 -7.32 9.19 -11.78
CA VAL A 43 -7.71 8.11 -10.88
C VAL A 43 -6.99 6.82 -11.24
N THR A 44 -6.38 6.19 -10.24
CA THR A 44 -5.70 4.89 -10.37
C THR A 44 -6.34 3.88 -9.43
N THR A 45 -6.69 2.70 -9.94
CA THR A 45 -7.23 1.59 -9.15
C THR A 45 -6.10 0.69 -8.66
N ILE A 46 -6.06 0.45 -7.35
CA ILE A 46 -5.09 -0.44 -6.71
C ILE A 46 -5.85 -1.58 -6.04
N GLN A 47 -5.81 -2.77 -6.63
CA GLN A 47 -6.28 -3.99 -5.96
C GLN A 47 -5.44 -4.24 -4.70
N VAL A 48 -6.08 -4.56 -3.57
CA VAL A 48 -5.35 -4.71 -2.29
C VAL A 48 -4.60 -6.03 -2.21
N ASN A 49 -5.21 -7.13 -2.65
CA ASN A 49 -4.57 -8.44 -2.75
C ASN A 49 -4.76 -9.01 -4.15
N ARG A 50 -3.65 -9.29 -4.84
CA ARG A 50 -3.62 -9.95 -6.16
C ARG A 50 -3.19 -11.41 -6.09
N GLY A 51 -2.60 -11.83 -4.97
CA GLY A 51 -1.88 -13.10 -4.88
C GLY A 51 -2.79 -14.24 -4.49
N THR A 52 -3.35 -14.15 -3.29
CA THR A 52 -4.06 -15.22 -2.61
C THR A 52 -5.55 -14.94 -2.56
N GLN A 53 -6.35 -15.98 -2.68
CA GLN A 53 -7.80 -15.92 -2.57
C GLN A 53 -8.25 -17.01 -1.60
N GLY A 54 -9.19 -16.67 -0.72
CA GLY A 54 -9.80 -17.58 0.23
C GLY A 54 -11.24 -17.92 -0.15
N MET A 55 -11.90 -18.73 0.68
CA MET A 55 -13.35 -18.94 0.60
C MET A 55 -14.13 -17.72 1.11
N SER A 56 -13.50 -16.96 2.00
CA SER A 56 -13.94 -15.65 2.43
C SER A 56 -12.77 -14.69 2.54
N GLU A 57 -13.06 -13.40 2.54
CA GLU A 57 -12.06 -12.35 2.70
C GLU A 57 -12.59 -11.25 3.60
N ARG A 58 -11.91 -11.01 4.73
CA ARG A 58 -12.21 -9.88 5.61
C ARG A 58 -11.46 -8.65 5.10
N VAL A 59 -12.18 -7.55 4.96
CA VAL A 59 -11.59 -6.26 4.64
C VAL A 59 -11.44 -5.46 5.92
N SER A 60 -10.28 -4.88 6.17
CA SER A 60 -10.06 -3.96 7.28
C SER A 60 -9.22 -2.77 6.87
N TRP A 61 -9.36 -1.66 7.59
CA TRP A 61 -8.54 -0.48 7.37
C TRP A 61 -8.30 0.29 8.66
N MET A 62 -7.26 1.10 8.67
CA MET A 62 -7.01 2.09 9.73
C MET A 62 -6.49 3.39 9.15
N PHE A 63 -6.76 4.48 9.86
CA PHE A 63 -6.31 5.82 9.51
C PHE A 63 -5.31 6.35 10.52
N SER A 64 -4.38 7.16 10.03
CA SER A 64 -3.60 8.09 10.85
C SER A 64 -4.53 9.04 11.62
N ALA A 65 -4.00 9.64 12.70
CA ALA A 65 -4.79 10.54 13.53
C ALA A 65 -5.35 11.75 12.76
N ASP A 66 -4.62 12.25 11.75
CA ASP A 66 -5.06 13.32 10.85
C ASP A 66 -5.82 12.81 9.62
N LYS A 67 -6.01 11.49 9.50
CA LYS A 67 -6.65 10.76 8.40
C LYS A 67 -6.02 11.01 7.03
N LYS A 68 -4.78 11.47 6.94
CA LYS A 68 -4.08 11.67 5.65
C LYS A 68 -3.47 10.40 5.09
N SER A 69 -3.12 9.49 5.99
CA SER A 69 -2.64 8.15 5.64
C SER A 69 -3.65 7.07 6.01
N VAL A 70 -3.69 6.00 5.19
CA VAL A 70 -4.54 4.84 5.37
C VAL A 70 -3.74 3.55 5.14
N LEU A 71 -3.96 2.55 5.99
CA LEU A 71 -3.57 1.16 5.72
C LEU A 71 -4.84 0.35 5.49
N VAL A 72 -4.88 -0.41 4.41
CA VAL A 72 -5.98 -1.32 4.05
C VAL A 72 -5.43 -2.73 3.95
N ILE A 73 -6.12 -3.70 4.53
CA ILE A 73 -5.74 -5.11 4.55
C ILE A 73 -6.88 -5.94 3.99
N ALA A 74 -6.53 -6.82 3.06
CA ALA A 74 -7.35 -7.92 2.58
C ALA A 74 -6.86 -9.20 3.24
N ASP A 75 -7.71 -9.81 4.06
CA ASP A 75 -7.43 -10.92 4.97
C ASP A 75 -8.25 -12.15 4.51
N PRO A 76 -7.77 -12.90 3.49
CA PRO A 76 -8.44 -14.08 2.99
C PRO A 76 -8.30 -15.24 3.97
N SER A 77 -9.36 -16.03 4.13
CA SER A 77 -9.36 -17.22 4.97
C SER A 77 -9.73 -18.46 4.18
N GLY A 78 -9.07 -19.58 4.49
CA GLY A 78 -9.33 -20.88 3.88
C GLY A 78 -10.58 -21.57 4.42
N ALA A 79 -10.86 -22.76 3.86
CA ALA A 79 -11.77 -23.72 4.48
C ALA A 79 -11.27 -23.99 5.92
N GLU A 80 -12.14 -23.88 6.92
CA GLU A 80 -11.81 -23.97 8.37
C GLU A 80 -11.12 -22.75 9.00
N ALA A 81 -11.15 -21.57 8.37
CA ALA A 81 -10.44 -20.38 8.85
C ALA A 81 -8.92 -20.57 8.98
N ASP A 82 -8.36 -21.45 8.13
CA ASP A 82 -6.93 -21.56 7.89
C ASP A 82 -6.40 -20.19 7.44
N ALA A 83 -5.33 -19.72 8.09
CA ALA A 83 -4.69 -18.46 7.72
C ALA A 83 -4.07 -18.59 6.32
N ILE A 84 -4.54 -17.77 5.39
CA ILE A 84 -3.93 -17.62 4.07
C ILE A 84 -3.16 -16.29 4.10
N PRO A 85 -2.02 -16.16 3.39
CA PRO A 85 -1.34 -14.89 3.30
C PRO A 85 -2.27 -13.77 2.83
N ASN A 86 -2.14 -12.61 3.45
CA ASN A 86 -2.90 -11.38 3.21
C ASN A 86 -2.29 -10.56 2.08
N GLY A 87 -3.00 -9.51 1.70
CA GLY A 87 -2.45 -8.39 0.95
C GLY A 87 -2.74 -7.07 1.66
N PHE A 88 -1.91 -6.06 1.44
CA PHE A 88 -2.16 -4.73 1.97
C PHE A 88 -1.85 -3.64 0.96
N VAL A 89 -2.52 -2.49 1.15
CA VAL A 89 -2.20 -1.21 0.52
C VAL A 89 -2.04 -0.17 1.61
N PHE A 90 -0.93 0.56 1.55
CA PHE A 90 -0.73 1.78 2.30
C PHE A 90 -0.78 2.97 1.34
N GLY A 91 -1.48 4.02 1.72
CA GLY A 91 -1.50 5.30 1.01
C GLY A 91 -1.30 6.45 1.97
N ASP A 92 -0.48 7.42 1.59
CA ASP A 92 -0.33 8.68 2.31
C ASP A 92 -0.53 9.86 1.36
N GLU A 93 -1.61 10.61 1.55
CA GLU A 93 -1.97 11.70 0.65
C GLU A 93 -1.11 12.95 0.86
N ALA A 94 -0.47 13.08 2.03
CA ALA A 94 0.41 14.21 2.33
C ALA A 94 1.68 14.18 1.47
N THR A 95 2.27 13.00 1.31
CA THR A 95 3.48 12.79 0.49
C THR A 95 3.16 12.28 -0.92
N GLY A 96 1.93 11.81 -1.16
CA GLY A 96 1.56 11.11 -2.38
C GLY A 96 2.12 9.68 -2.48
N PHE A 97 2.69 9.17 -1.38
CA PHE A 97 3.28 7.84 -1.31
C PHE A 97 2.22 6.73 -1.30
N GLN A 98 2.55 5.61 -1.92
CA GLN A 98 1.78 4.37 -1.84
C GLN A 98 2.70 3.16 -1.82
N ALA A 99 2.28 2.13 -1.07
CA ALA A 99 2.92 0.82 -1.09
C ALA A 99 1.84 -0.26 -1.18
N ARG A 100 2.12 -1.33 -1.95
CA ARG A 100 1.30 -2.54 -1.98
C ARG A 100 2.19 -3.74 -1.78
N MET A 101 1.72 -4.71 -1.00
CA MET A 101 2.33 -6.04 -0.97
C MET A 101 1.27 -7.12 -0.89
N ASP A 102 1.42 -8.13 -1.72
CA ASP A 102 0.65 -9.37 -1.67
C ASP A 102 1.42 -10.43 -0.89
N SER A 103 0.78 -11.51 -0.44
CA SER A 103 1.45 -12.64 0.23
C SER A 103 2.22 -12.24 1.50
N VAL A 104 1.54 -11.60 2.45
CA VAL A 104 2.08 -11.28 3.77
C VAL A 104 1.30 -11.97 4.88
N TRP A 105 1.93 -12.40 5.97
CA TRP A 105 1.19 -12.92 7.12
C TRP A 105 0.54 -11.81 7.96
N ASP A 106 1.16 -10.64 7.98
CA ASP A 106 0.72 -9.50 8.80
C ASP A 106 1.42 -8.21 8.36
N VAL A 107 0.84 -7.08 8.75
CA VAL A 107 1.39 -5.74 8.54
C VAL A 107 0.99 -4.81 9.69
N ALA A 108 1.91 -3.95 10.12
CA ALA A 108 1.67 -2.96 11.15
C ALA A 108 2.39 -1.65 10.82
N VAL A 109 1.72 -0.52 11.08
CA VAL A 109 2.31 0.82 10.92
C VAL A 109 2.92 1.29 12.24
N SER A 110 4.04 2.00 12.16
CA SER A 110 4.67 2.64 13.32
C SER A 110 3.75 3.70 13.92
N PRO A 111 3.88 4.03 15.22
CA PRO A 111 3.03 5.04 15.86
C PRO A 111 3.06 6.42 15.17
N ASP A 112 4.18 6.76 14.54
CA ASP A 112 4.39 8.01 13.81
C ASP A 112 3.95 7.95 12.33
N TRP A 113 3.44 6.81 11.87
CA TRP A 113 3.00 6.57 10.49
C TRP A 113 4.08 6.67 9.40
N LYS A 114 5.37 6.64 9.79
CA LYS A 114 6.50 6.77 8.84
C LYS A 114 7.12 5.46 8.42
N THR A 115 6.79 4.35 9.07
CA THR A 115 7.36 3.04 8.75
C THR A 115 6.29 1.97 8.81
N LEU A 116 6.27 1.09 7.82
CA LEU A 116 5.49 -0.14 7.82
C LEU A 116 6.41 -1.28 8.21
N ALA A 117 6.02 -2.08 9.19
CA ALA A 117 6.56 -3.41 9.42
C ALA A 117 5.62 -4.42 8.77
N PHE A 118 6.17 -5.42 8.09
CA PHE A 118 5.38 -6.47 7.46
C PHE A 118 6.06 -7.83 7.62
N SER A 119 5.27 -8.88 7.44
CA SER A 119 5.72 -10.25 7.47
C SER A 119 5.52 -10.90 6.12
N ARG A 120 6.58 -11.13 5.36
CA ARG A 120 6.48 -11.80 4.07
C ARG A 120 6.20 -13.29 4.26
N ALA A 121 5.21 -13.80 3.53
CA ALA A 121 4.89 -15.22 3.53
C ALA A 121 5.67 -15.98 2.47
N TYR A 122 6.21 -17.12 2.86
CA TYR A 122 6.80 -18.10 1.96
C TYR A 122 6.29 -19.49 2.31
N GLN A 123 5.94 -20.27 1.30
CA GLN A 123 5.69 -21.69 1.48
C GLN A 123 7.03 -22.42 1.62
N VAL A 124 7.06 -23.53 2.37
CA VAL A 124 8.26 -24.37 2.58
C VAL A 124 7.95 -25.82 2.22
N VAL A 125 6.74 -26.27 2.54
CA VAL A 125 6.21 -27.59 2.19
C VAL A 125 4.87 -27.39 1.51
N ASP A 126 4.64 -28.10 0.41
CA ASP A 126 3.35 -28.08 -0.27
C ASP A 126 2.29 -28.90 0.49
N GLY A 127 1.05 -28.86 0.01
CA GLY A 127 -0.04 -29.62 0.65
C GLY A 127 0.16 -31.14 0.65
N SER A 128 1.04 -31.66 -0.23
CA SER A 128 1.35 -33.09 -0.33
C SER A 128 2.33 -33.59 0.74
N GLY A 129 2.98 -32.66 1.46
CA GLY A 129 3.90 -32.96 2.55
C GLY A 129 5.34 -33.16 2.12
N THR A 130 5.66 -32.98 0.83
CA THR A 130 7.04 -33.03 0.35
C THR A 130 7.64 -31.63 0.24
N SER A 131 8.79 -31.41 0.88
CA SER A 131 9.61 -30.23 0.62
C SER A 131 10.48 -30.50 -0.60
N ASP A 132 10.37 -29.70 -1.66
CA ASP A 132 11.36 -29.71 -2.75
C ASP A 132 12.69 -29.12 -2.22
N PRO A 133 13.77 -29.91 -2.14
CA PRO A 133 15.07 -29.42 -1.65
C PRO A 133 15.66 -28.30 -2.51
N VAL A 134 15.36 -28.28 -3.82
CA VAL A 134 15.83 -27.23 -4.74
C VAL A 134 15.12 -25.93 -4.43
N TYR A 135 13.80 -25.96 -4.30
CA TYR A 135 12.99 -24.82 -3.91
C TYR A 135 13.43 -24.26 -2.54
N LEU A 136 13.65 -25.12 -1.55
CA LEU A 136 14.07 -24.69 -0.22
C LEU A 136 15.47 -24.04 -0.24
N SER A 137 16.38 -24.53 -1.07
CA SER A 137 17.71 -23.94 -1.24
C SER A 137 17.64 -22.59 -1.94
N ASP A 138 16.76 -22.43 -2.94
CA ASP A 138 16.51 -21.14 -3.59
C ASP A 138 15.87 -20.14 -2.62
N LEU A 139 14.92 -20.58 -1.81
CA LEU A 139 14.31 -19.76 -0.77
C LEU A 139 15.35 -19.29 0.25
N ALA A 140 16.25 -20.17 0.69
CA ALA A 140 17.34 -19.82 1.59
C ALA A 140 18.25 -18.73 0.99
N ARG A 141 18.59 -18.85 -0.29
CA ARG A 141 19.38 -17.83 -1.00
C ARG A 141 18.66 -16.49 -1.10
N ARG A 142 17.35 -16.49 -1.42
CA ARG A 142 16.57 -15.24 -1.56
C ARG A 142 16.33 -14.53 -0.25
N THR A 143 16.12 -15.29 0.82
CA THR A 143 15.83 -14.75 2.16
C THR A 143 17.08 -14.49 2.98
N SER A 144 18.23 -15.04 2.56
CA SER A 144 19.47 -15.08 3.35
C SER A 144 19.30 -15.79 4.70
N ILE A 145 18.38 -16.76 4.77
CA ILE A 145 18.12 -17.59 5.94
C ILE A 145 18.52 -19.02 5.57
N ASP A 146 19.30 -19.70 6.39
CA ASP A 146 19.73 -21.05 6.09
C ASP A 146 18.56 -22.06 6.09
N THR A 147 18.72 -23.16 5.36
CA THR A 147 17.64 -24.15 5.19
C THR A 147 17.27 -24.86 6.49
N ALA A 148 18.15 -24.92 7.50
CA ALA A 148 17.83 -25.52 8.78
C ALA A 148 16.95 -24.58 9.60
N ALA A 149 17.28 -23.30 9.64
CA ALA A 149 16.46 -22.25 10.25
C ALA A 149 15.07 -22.15 9.59
N LEU A 150 15.00 -22.18 8.24
CA LEU A 150 13.72 -22.19 7.53
C LEU A 150 12.84 -23.39 7.89
N ARG A 151 13.41 -24.59 8.00
CA ARG A 151 12.67 -25.78 8.43
C ARG A 151 12.21 -25.66 9.88
N ALA A 152 13.10 -25.27 10.78
CA ALA A 152 12.84 -25.16 12.22
C ALA A 152 11.77 -24.11 12.53
N ALA A 153 11.77 -23.00 11.79
CA ALA A 153 10.82 -21.90 11.99
C ALA A 153 9.51 -22.05 11.21
N SER A 154 9.39 -23.04 10.33
CA SER A 154 8.17 -23.27 9.57
C SER A 154 7.01 -23.66 10.50
N PHE A 155 5.78 -23.34 10.11
CA PHE A 155 4.54 -23.69 10.82
C PHE A 155 3.52 -24.29 9.86
N ALA A 156 2.56 -25.03 10.41
CA ALA A 156 1.43 -25.55 9.64
C ALA A 156 0.54 -24.38 9.16
N SER A 157 0.43 -24.23 7.84
CA SER A 157 -0.38 -23.18 7.22
C SER A 157 -1.76 -23.66 6.77
N SER A 158 -2.08 -24.93 6.99
CA SER A 158 -3.41 -25.50 6.77
C SER A 158 -3.67 -26.64 7.74
N GLY A 159 -4.91 -26.80 8.20
CA GLY A 159 -5.34 -27.94 9.02
C GLY A 159 -5.61 -29.22 8.24
N MET A 160 -5.87 -29.10 6.94
CA MET A 160 -6.29 -30.23 6.08
C MET A 160 -5.15 -30.79 5.23
N SER A 161 -3.99 -30.13 5.19
CA SER A 161 -2.86 -30.54 4.38
C SER A 161 -1.55 -30.49 5.17
N SER A 162 -0.50 -31.11 4.62
CA SER A 162 0.83 -31.04 5.21
C SER A 162 1.58 -29.75 4.84
N ALA A 163 0.86 -28.73 4.36
CA ALA A 163 1.45 -27.47 3.94
C ALA A 163 2.09 -26.75 5.12
N ARG A 164 3.34 -26.33 4.92
CA ARG A 164 4.08 -25.54 5.89
C ARG A 164 4.59 -24.27 5.25
N SER A 165 4.61 -23.22 6.05
CA SER A 165 5.05 -21.91 5.63
C SER A 165 5.98 -21.28 6.65
N VAL A 166 6.66 -20.23 6.23
CA VAL A 166 7.56 -19.42 7.05
C VAL A 166 7.25 -17.94 6.85
N ALA A 167 7.60 -17.16 7.86
CA ALA A 167 7.48 -15.71 7.88
C ALA A 167 8.87 -15.06 7.81
N GLN A 168 9.03 -14.02 7.00
CA GLN A 168 10.21 -13.17 7.01
C GLN A 168 9.83 -11.72 7.28
N ALA A 169 10.34 -11.15 8.36
CA ALA A 169 10.08 -9.76 8.70
C ALA A 169 10.77 -8.79 7.72
N GLY A 170 10.11 -7.67 7.45
CA GLY A 170 10.66 -6.56 6.68
C GLY A 170 10.05 -5.22 7.08
N ILE A 171 10.67 -4.14 6.60
CA ILE A 171 10.12 -2.78 6.74
C ILE A 171 10.07 -2.02 5.41
N ILE A 172 9.14 -1.09 5.31
CA ILE A 172 9.08 -0.06 4.26
C ILE A 172 9.05 1.30 4.96
N ARG A 173 9.93 2.23 4.56
CA ARG A 173 9.89 3.60 5.08
C ARG A 173 9.07 4.47 4.14
N VAL A 174 8.20 5.29 4.71
CA VAL A 174 7.48 6.32 3.98
C VAL A 174 8.46 7.46 3.71
N PRO A 175 8.75 7.78 2.44
CA PRO A 175 9.64 8.89 2.12
C PRO A 175 9.01 10.21 2.55
N VAL A 176 9.83 11.17 2.98
CA VAL A 176 9.36 12.52 3.33
C VAL A 176 8.76 13.23 2.11
N ASP A 177 9.28 12.92 0.92
CA ASP A 177 8.78 13.38 -0.37
C ASP A 177 8.83 12.21 -1.36
N ALA A 178 7.67 11.77 -1.87
CA ALA A 178 7.57 10.67 -2.82
C ALA A 178 8.09 11.04 -4.22
N HIS A 179 8.28 12.32 -4.51
CA HIS A 179 8.80 12.82 -5.80
C HIS A 179 10.31 13.02 -5.81
N SER A 180 10.97 12.90 -4.65
CA SER A 180 12.43 12.97 -4.57
C SER A 180 13.09 11.82 -5.33
N VAL A 181 14.26 12.10 -5.93
CA VAL A 181 15.08 11.10 -6.63
C VAL A 181 15.48 9.94 -5.71
N THR A 182 15.61 10.19 -4.39
CA THR A 182 15.97 9.17 -3.39
C THR A 182 14.76 8.48 -2.76
N ALA A 183 13.53 8.82 -3.18
CA ALA A 183 12.31 8.24 -2.62
C ALA A 183 12.23 6.75 -2.89
N GLY A 184 12.65 6.30 -4.08
CA GLY A 184 12.66 4.88 -4.46
C GLY A 184 13.54 4.03 -3.53
N ASP A 185 14.76 4.49 -3.25
CA ASP A 185 15.67 3.78 -2.34
C ASP A 185 15.16 3.75 -0.91
N SER A 186 14.50 4.84 -0.47
CA SER A 186 13.92 4.92 0.87
C SER A 186 12.68 4.02 1.03
N ALA A 187 11.89 3.90 -0.04
CA ALA A 187 10.67 3.10 -0.08
C ALA A 187 10.90 1.62 -0.41
N ALA A 188 12.11 1.24 -0.82
CA ALA A 188 12.44 -0.15 -1.10
C ALA A 188 12.28 -1.00 0.18
N PRO A 189 11.56 -2.14 0.11
CA PRO A 189 11.42 -3.01 1.27
C PRO A 189 12.78 -3.51 1.76
N ARG A 190 13.08 -3.28 3.03
CA ARG A 190 14.25 -3.86 3.71
C ARG A 190 13.83 -5.12 4.43
N MET A 191 14.27 -6.26 3.92
CA MET A 191 14.04 -7.57 4.54
C MET A 191 15.10 -7.87 5.60
N PHE A 192 14.70 -8.56 6.68
CA PHE A 192 15.63 -9.06 7.69
C PHE A 192 15.80 -10.57 7.54
N PRO A 193 17.03 -11.11 7.67
CA PRO A 193 17.30 -12.54 7.52
C PRO A 193 16.89 -13.32 8.79
N ILE A 194 15.61 -13.22 9.16
CA ILE A 194 15.05 -13.83 10.37
C ILE A 194 13.75 -14.53 9.99
N ALA A 195 13.67 -15.83 10.26
CA ALA A 195 12.48 -16.65 10.04
C ALA A 195 11.49 -16.54 11.20
N ARG A 196 10.99 -15.33 11.48
CA ARG A 196 9.99 -15.07 12.53
C ARG A 196 9.05 -13.95 12.11
N GLY A 197 8.06 -13.68 12.96
CA GLY A 197 7.17 -12.55 12.81
C GLY A 197 5.93 -12.90 12.00
N TRP A 198 5.35 -14.09 12.18
CA TRP A 198 4.06 -14.40 11.54
C TRP A 198 3.00 -13.35 11.90
N ARG A 199 3.06 -12.78 13.11
CA ARG A 199 2.50 -11.48 13.45
C ARG A 199 3.59 -10.45 13.62
N VAL A 200 3.29 -9.21 13.26
CA VAL A 200 4.17 -8.05 13.47
C VAL A 200 3.42 -6.95 14.19
N ARG A 201 4.03 -6.38 15.23
CA ARG A 201 3.50 -5.20 15.93
C ARG A 201 4.63 -4.23 16.21
N TRP A 202 4.28 -2.97 16.45
CA TRP A 202 5.24 -1.98 16.93
C TRP A 202 5.16 -1.88 18.45
N THR A 203 6.27 -1.54 19.10
CA THR A 203 6.19 -1.00 20.46
C THR A 203 5.52 0.37 20.42
N ALA A 204 4.86 0.76 21.52
CA ALA A 204 4.11 2.01 21.60
C ALA A 204 5.00 3.26 21.43
N ASP A 205 6.29 3.16 21.73
CA ASP A 205 7.31 4.20 21.49
C ASP A 205 7.88 4.17 20.05
N GLY A 206 7.52 3.17 19.24
CA GLY A 206 8.00 2.98 17.87
C GLY A 206 9.46 2.59 17.76
N ALA A 207 10.13 2.26 18.87
CA ALA A 207 11.56 1.95 18.88
C ALA A 207 11.86 0.55 18.34
N LEU A 208 10.97 -0.42 18.60
CA LEU A 208 11.17 -1.82 18.27
C LEU A 208 9.96 -2.37 17.51
N ILE A 209 10.23 -3.40 16.71
CA ILE A 209 9.20 -4.27 16.13
C ILE A 209 9.12 -5.52 17.00
N ALA A 210 7.92 -5.83 17.48
CA ALA A 210 7.59 -7.10 18.10
C ALA A 210 7.27 -8.12 17.01
N LEU A 211 8.08 -9.17 16.91
CA LEU A 211 7.90 -10.29 16.01
C LEU A 211 7.26 -11.46 16.77
N GLY A 212 6.07 -11.86 16.35
CA GLY A 212 5.36 -13.01 16.89
C GLY A 212 6.12 -14.31 16.65
N ASN A 213 6.17 -15.17 17.66
CA ASN A 213 6.79 -16.48 17.57
C ASN A 213 5.96 -17.46 16.75
N THR A 214 6.64 -18.35 16.02
CA THR A 214 6.04 -19.39 15.17
C THR A 214 4.89 -20.10 15.89
N PRO A 215 3.66 -20.05 15.35
CA PRO A 215 2.52 -20.70 15.98
C PRO A 215 2.58 -22.21 15.72
N THR A 216 1.87 -22.99 16.52
CA THR A 216 1.74 -24.44 16.29
C THR A 216 0.84 -24.71 15.07
N ARG A 217 -0.22 -23.91 14.91
CA ARG A 217 -1.10 -23.83 13.73
C ARG A 217 -1.40 -22.35 13.48
N SER A 218 -1.43 -21.91 12.23
CA SER A 218 -1.84 -20.54 11.91
C SER A 218 -3.35 -20.45 11.66
N LEU A 219 -4.08 -19.82 12.58
CA LEU A 219 -5.47 -19.42 12.38
C LEU A 219 -5.56 -17.92 12.05
N ASP A 220 -6.54 -17.58 11.20
CA ASP A 220 -6.72 -16.26 10.59
C ASP A 220 -6.64 -15.07 11.56
N ALA A 221 -7.31 -15.14 12.71
CA ALA A 221 -7.40 -14.05 13.68
C ALA A 221 -6.58 -14.28 14.97
N GLU A 222 -5.72 -15.31 15.01
CA GLU A 222 -5.04 -15.68 16.24
C GLU A 222 -3.93 -14.65 16.58
N PRO A 223 -3.83 -14.18 17.85
CA PRO A 223 -2.71 -13.36 18.29
C PRO A 223 -1.46 -14.21 18.53
N SER A 224 -0.29 -13.58 18.57
CA SER A 224 0.91 -14.30 19.01
C SER A 224 0.97 -14.42 20.53
N GLU A 225 1.17 -15.65 21.01
CA GLU A 225 1.32 -15.95 22.44
C GLU A 225 2.60 -15.34 23.04
N SER A 226 3.63 -15.14 22.22
CA SER A 226 4.92 -14.61 22.67
C SER A 226 5.64 -13.84 21.58
N TRP A 227 6.45 -12.87 22.01
CA TRP A 227 7.03 -11.85 21.13
C TRP A 227 8.53 -11.72 21.34
N THR A 228 9.23 -11.49 20.24
CA THR A 228 10.67 -11.23 20.18
C THR A 228 10.87 -9.82 19.63
N ALA A 229 11.97 -9.15 19.99
CA ALA A 229 12.21 -7.78 19.58
C ALA A 229 13.14 -7.71 18.37
N LEU A 230 12.86 -6.78 17.47
CA LEU A 230 13.72 -6.45 16.34
C LEU A 230 13.92 -4.93 16.31
N ASP A 231 15.17 -4.48 16.27
CA ASP A 231 15.47 -3.09 15.98
C ASP A 231 15.34 -2.85 14.46
N PRO A 232 14.36 -2.04 14.01
CA PRO A 232 14.14 -1.77 12.59
C PRO A 232 15.26 -0.97 11.91
N LYS A 233 16.12 -0.30 12.68
CA LYS A 233 17.22 0.53 12.16
C LYS A 233 18.45 -0.31 11.91
N THR A 234 18.86 -1.11 12.88
CA THR A 234 20.07 -1.94 12.80
C THR A 234 19.78 -3.32 12.20
N GLY A 235 18.57 -3.83 12.40
CA GLY A 235 18.23 -5.23 12.14
C GLY A 235 18.65 -6.16 13.28
N GLU A 236 19.07 -5.62 14.42
CA GLU A 236 19.44 -6.41 15.59
C GLU A 236 18.21 -7.15 16.15
N PHE A 237 18.36 -8.45 16.33
CA PHE A 237 17.33 -9.33 16.83
C PHE A 237 17.55 -9.63 18.32
N HIS A 238 16.60 -9.22 19.15
CA HIS A 238 16.61 -9.43 20.59
C HIS A 238 15.66 -10.58 20.95
N GLY A 239 16.14 -11.52 21.76
CA GLY A 239 15.41 -12.76 22.07
C GLY A 239 14.03 -12.56 22.68
N SER A 240 13.83 -11.58 23.57
CA SER A 240 12.53 -11.25 24.15
C SER A 240 12.31 -9.73 24.11
N LEU A 241 11.05 -9.30 24.09
CA LEU A 241 10.73 -7.89 24.32
C LEU A 241 11.24 -7.45 25.70
N PRO A 242 11.75 -6.20 25.85
CA PRO A 242 11.99 -5.61 27.16
C PRO A 242 10.72 -5.65 28.02
N SER A 243 10.83 -5.94 29.31
CA SER A 243 9.66 -6.08 30.22
C SER A 243 8.82 -4.81 30.34
N THR A 244 9.40 -3.65 30.04
CA THR A 244 8.71 -2.35 30.03
C THR A 244 8.07 -2.01 28.68
N ALA A 245 8.34 -2.79 27.62
CA ALA A 245 7.83 -2.52 26.29
C ALA A 245 6.33 -2.82 26.24
N LYS A 246 5.55 -1.83 25.77
CA LYS A 246 4.13 -2.01 25.48
C LYS A 246 3.96 -2.20 23.98
N ILE A 247 3.20 -3.23 23.59
CA ILE A 247 2.85 -3.47 22.20
C ILE A 247 1.71 -2.52 21.82
N LEU A 248 1.82 -1.87 20.66
CA LEU A 248 0.76 -1.06 20.09
C LEU A 248 -0.30 -1.98 19.48
N GLU A 249 -1.53 -1.86 19.97
CA GLU A 249 -2.69 -2.52 19.38
C GLU A 249 -3.31 -1.64 18.29
N PRO A 250 -3.35 -2.11 17.03
CA PRO A 250 -3.91 -1.33 15.94
C PRO A 250 -5.43 -1.19 16.11
N GLN A 251 -5.93 0.05 16.05
CA GLN A 251 -7.36 0.34 16.04
C GLN A 251 -7.88 0.23 14.61
N MET A 252 -8.14 -1.00 14.17
CA MET A 252 -8.67 -1.26 12.83
C MET A 252 -10.19 -1.13 12.79
N SER A 253 -10.69 -0.50 11.74
CA SER A 253 -12.09 -0.57 11.34
C SER A 253 -12.33 -1.86 10.56
N SER A 254 -13.36 -2.60 10.95
CA SER A 254 -13.79 -3.80 10.23
C SER A 254 -14.73 -3.41 9.10
N GLY A 255 -14.40 -3.87 7.90
CA GLY A 255 -15.27 -3.87 6.74
C GLY A 255 -16.18 -5.09 6.67
N PRO A 256 -16.91 -5.25 5.55
CA PRO A 256 -17.67 -6.45 5.28
C PRO A 256 -16.74 -7.66 5.05
N VAL A 257 -17.27 -8.85 5.30
CA VAL A 257 -16.67 -10.11 4.90
C VAL A 257 -17.23 -10.48 3.53
N LEU A 258 -16.33 -10.75 2.59
CA LEU A 258 -16.67 -11.17 1.23
C LEU A 258 -16.77 -12.70 1.19
N HIS A 259 -17.78 -13.22 0.51
CA HIS A 259 -17.97 -14.66 0.30
C HIS A 259 -18.15 -14.95 -1.19
N GLY A 260 -17.74 -16.15 -1.63
CA GLY A 260 -17.90 -16.59 -3.03
C GLY A 260 -19.36 -16.63 -3.50
N ASP A 261 -20.28 -17.03 -2.61
CA ASP A 261 -21.67 -17.31 -2.98
C ASP A 261 -22.63 -16.12 -2.71
N SER A 262 -22.18 -15.11 -1.97
CA SER A 262 -22.95 -13.89 -1.70
C SER A 262 -22.02 -12.71 -1.43
N GLY A 263 -22.09 -11.70 -2.29
CA GLY A 263 -21.32 -10.47 -2.13
C GLY A 263 -22.14 -9.38 -1.44
N PRO A 264 -21.48 -8.44 -0.73
CA PRO A 264 -22.14 -7.22 -0.29
C PRO A 264 -22.68 -6.43 -1.50
N ASP A 265 -23.80 -5.73 -1.29
CA ASP A 265 -24.37 -4.84 -2.30
C ASP A 265 -23.40 -3.67 -2.57
N VAL A 266 -22.78 -3.68 -3.74
CA VAL A 266 -21.87 -2.61 -4.19
C VAL A 266 -22.60 -1.51 -4.96
N SER A 267 -23.93 -1.55 -5.05
CA SER A 267 -24.71 -0.58 -5.81
C SER A 267 -24.88 0.76 -5.08
N LYS A 268 -24.77 0.79 -3.75
CA LYS A 268 -24.95 1.99 -2.94
C LYS A 268 -24.12 1.95 -1.65
N ALA A 269 -23.62 3.11 -1.22
CA ALA A 269 -22.98 3.29 0.07
C ALA A 269 -23.35 4.65 0.69
N PRO A 270 -23.25 4.81 2.03
CA PRO A 270 -23.38 6.12 2.66
C PRO A 270 -22.37 7.13 2.08
N PRO A 271 -22.75 8.40 1.89
CA PRO A 271 -21.84 9.40 1.36
C PRO A 271 -20.72 9.69 2.36
N ILE A 272 -19.49 9.82 1.86
CA ILE A 272 -18.31 10.13 2.65
C ILE A 272 -17.92 11.59 2.39
N LYS A 273 -17.60 12.32 3.46
CA LYS A 273 -17.14 13.71 3.37
C LYS A 273 -15.62 13.75 3.46
N ALA A 274 -15.03 14.53 2.56
CA ALA A 274 -13.60 14.85 2.54
C ALA A 274 -13.42 16.37 2.39
N MET A 275 -12.23 16.87 2.73
CA MET A 275 -11.86 18.28 2.68
C MET A 275 -10.55 18.43 1.93
N ARG A 276 -10.60 19.10 0.77
CA ARG A 276 -9.42 19.36 -0.06
C ARG A 276 -9.30 20.84 -0.32
N ASP A 277 -8.15 21.44 -0.02
CA ASP A 277 -7.87 22.86 -0.25
C ASP A 277 -8.98 23.80 0.30
N GLY A 278 -9.52 23.44 1.46
CA GLY A 278 -10.63 24.16 2.10
C GLY A 278 -12.02 23.92 1.48
N LYS A 279 -12.13 23.16 0.38
CA LYS A 279 -13.38 22.76 -0.26
C LYS A 279 -13.89 21.42 0.29
N GLN A 280 -15.18 21.37 0.57
CA GLN A 280 -15.84 20.13 0.97
C GLN A 280 -16.16 19.27 -0.26
N LEU A 281 -15.58 18.07 -0.27
CA LEU A 281 -15.88 17.01 -1.23
C LEU A 281 -16.91 16.05 -0.64
N THR A 282 -17.80 15.56 -1.50
CA THR A 282 -18.72 14.46 -1.19
C THR A 282 -18.44 13.32 -2.14
N ILE A 283 -18.03 12.18 -1.58
CA ILE A 283 -17.87 10.91 -2.27
C ILE A 283 -19.20 10.18 -2.16
N THR A 284 -19.81 9.86 -3.29
CA THR A 284 -21.09 9.15 -3.39
C THR A 284 -20.92 7.85 -4.14
N SER A 285 -21.62 6.81 -3.70
CA SER A 285 -21.74 5.55 -4.42
C SER A 285 -23.20 5.33 -4.80
N GLU A 286 -23.50 5.43 -6.09
CA GLU A 286 -24.84 5.23 -6.62
C GLU A 286 -24.77 4.37 -7.89
N ARG A 287 -25.69 3.40 -7.99
CA ARG A 287 -25.78 2.46 -9.12
C ARG A 287 -24.45 1.76 -9.42
N GLY A 288 -23.64 1.51 -8.39
CA GLY A 288 -22.34 0.87 -8.50
C GLY A 288 -21.27 1.74 -9.14
N VAL A 289 -21.39 3.06 -9.07
CA VAL A 289 -20.35 4.01 -9.49
C VAL A 289 -20.03 4.95 -8.35
N ILE A 290 -18.75 5.10 -8.06
CA ILE A 290 -18.20 6.04 -7.10
C ILE A 290 -17.91 7.35 -7.83
N THR A 291 -18.45 8.45 -7.29
CA THR A 291 -18.24 9.80 -7.82
C THR A 291 -17.82 10.76 -6.72
N ILE A 292 -17.07 11.80 -7.11
CA ILE A 292 -16.69 12.93 -6.24
C ILE A 292 -17.37 14.18 -6.76
N SER A 293 -18.04 14.90 -5.86
CA SER A 293 -18.61 16.22 -6.12
C SER A 293 -18.13 17.23 -5.09
N SER A 294 -18.07 18.50 -5.48
CA SER A 294 -17.70 19.63 -4.61
C SER A 294 -18.88 20.58 -4.51
N ALA A 295 -19.24 20.97 -3.29
CA ALA A 295 -20.36 21.89 -3.07
C ALA A 295 -20.08 23.30 -3.63
N ALA A 296 -18.80 23.67 -3.76
CA ALA A 296 -18.38 24.96 -4.30
C ALA A 296 -18.56 25.05 -5.82
N ASP A 297 -18.67 23.90 -6.49
CA ASP A 297 -18.77 23.83 -7.95
C ASP A 297 -20.23 23.51 -8.34
N SER A 298 -21.18 24.27 -7.78
CA SER A 298 -22.61 24.06 -8.02
C SER A 298 -22.91 24.14 -9.52
N GLY A 299 -23.20 22.99 -10.14
CA GLY A 299 -23.45 22.86 -11.58
C GLY A 299 -22.34 22.17 -12.37
N ALA A 300 -21.16 21.94 -11.79
CA ALA A 300 -20.13 21.08 -12.38
C ALA A 300 -20.54 19.61 -12.29
N ALA A 301 -20.28 18.85 -13.36
CA ALA A 301 -20.52 17.41 -13.35
C ALA A 301 -19.62 16.74 -12.30
N PRO A 302 -20.13 15.77 -11.53
CA PRO A 302 -19.31 15.02 -10.58
C PRO A 302 -18.22 14.23 -11.34
N TYR A 303 -17.05 14.11 -10.72
CA TYR A 303 -15.96 13.31 -11.26
C TYR A 303 -16.19 11.84 -10.98
N VAL A 304 -16.07 10.99 -11.99
CA VAL A 304 -16.14 9.53 -11.82
C VAL A 304 -14.81 9.02 -11.28
N VAL A 305 -14.85 8.30 -10.16
CA VAL A 305 -13.68 7.65 -9.56
C VAL A 305 -13.53 6.24 -10.12
N GLY A 306 -14.59 5.45 -10.07
CA GLY A 306 -14.54 4.06 -10.49
C GLY A 306 -15.81 3.30 -10.11
N PRO A 307 -15.89 2.01 -10.47
CA PRO A 307 -17.03 1.18 -10.10
C PRO A 307 -17.04 0.82 -8.60
N GLY A 308 -18.21 0.51 -8.07
CA GLY A 308 -18.38 -0.09 -6.75
C GLY A 308 -18.91 0.84 -5.66
N ALA A 309 -18.62 0.45 -4.42
CA ALA A 309 -19.11 1.10 -3.20
C ALA A 309 -17.93 1.57 -2.33
N ALA A 310 -17.92 2.87 -2.01
CA ALA A 310 -16.93 3.47 -1.14
C ALA A 310 -17.18 3.07 0.32
N LEU A 311 -16.15 2.58 1.00
CA LEU A 311 -16.19 2.18 2.41
C LEU A 311 -15.60 3.28 3.31
N ALA A 312 -14.49 3.87 2.89
CA ALA A 312 -13.77 4.88 3.66
C ALA A 312 -12.91 5.75 2.73
N ALA A 313 -12.50 6.92 3.20
CA ALA A 313 -11.58 7.79 2.46
C ALA A 313 -10.66 8.57 3.40
N THR A 314 -9.49 8.95 2.91
CA THR A 314 -8.59 9.88 3.60
C THR A 314 -9.21 11.28 3.69
N ALA A 315 -8.67 12.13 4.56
CA ALA A 315 -9.19 13.46 4.85
C ALA A 315 -9.40 14.29 3.58
N GLY A 316 -8.46 14.27 2.64
CA GLY A 316 -8.51 14.97 1.35
C GLY A 316 -9.17 14.18 0.21
N GLY A 317 -9.60 12.94 0.45
CA GLY A 317 -10.13 12.05 -0.58
C GLY A 317 -9.09 11.58 -1.60
N GLY A 318 -7.79 11.72 -1.29
CA GLY A 318 -6.69 11.25 -2.14
C GLY A 318 -6.62 9.73 -2.24
N PHE A 319 -7.09 9.01 -1.21
CA PHE A 319 -7.27 7.56 -1.22
C PHE A 319 -8.69 7.20 -0.77
N ILE A 320 -9.36 6.36 -1.56
CA ILE A 320 -10.73 5.88 -1.29
C ILE A 320 -10.68 4.35 -1.23
N VAL A 321 -11.00 3.80 -0.07
CA VAL A 321 -11.17 2.35 0.14
C VAL A 321 -12.55 1.96 -0.38
N ALA A 322 -12.63 0.96 -1.24
CA ALA A 322 -13.87 0.57 -1.87
C ALA A 322 -13.94 -0.94 -2.11
N LEU A 323 -15.17 -1.42 -2.29
CA LEU A 323 -15.43 -2.71 -2.92
C LEU A 323 -15.78 -2.48 -4.38
N ALA A 324 -15.07 -3.16 -5.28
CA ALA A 324 -15.32 -3.08 -6.71
C ALA A 324 -15.70 -4.45 -7.28
N PRO A 325 -16.55 -4.51 -8.31
CA PRO A 325 -16.78 -5.74 -9.05
C PRO A 325 -15.49 -6.17 -9.76
N ARG A 326 -15.18 -7.47 -9.72
CA ARG A 326 -14.02 -8.00 -10.44
C ARG A 326 -14.31 -8.03 -11.93
N ALA A 327 -13.31 -7.68 -12.75
CA ALA A 327 -13.44 -7.68 -14.20
C ALA A 327 -13.59 -9.10 -14.79
N LYS A 328 -13.06 -10.11 -14.10
CA LYS A 328 -13.15 -11.53 -14.46
C LYS A 328 -13.41 -12.33 -13.19
N VAL A 329 -14.42 -13.19 -13.22
CA VAL A 329 -14.83 -14.04 -12.09
C VAL A 329 -15.01 -15.45 -12.64
N SER A 330 -14.25 -16.40 -12.10
CA SER A 330 -14.50 -17.83 -12.37
C SER A 330 -15.64 -18.34 -11.48
N ALA A 331 -16.26 -19.47 -11.86
CA ALA A 331 -17.28 -20.10 -11.02
C ALA A 331 -16.72 -20.41 -9.62
N GLY A 332 -17.40 -19.95 -8.58
CA GLY A 332 -16.99 -20.13 -7.18
C GLY A 332 -15.98 -19.10 -6.64
N GLU A 333 -15.53 -18.14 -7.47
CA GLU A 333 -14.72 -17.01 -7.00
C GLU A 333 -15.59 -15.86 -6.48
N MET A 334 -15.04 -15.06 -5.57
CA MET A 334 -15.69 -13.84 -5.09
C MET A 334 -15.93 -12.86 -6.25
N PRO A 335 -17.17 -12.37 -6.45
CA PRO A 335 -17.49 -11.46 -7.57
C PRO A 335 -17.03 -10.02 -7.32
N VAL A 336 -16.64 -9.70 -6.08
CA VAL A 336 -16.18 -8.40 -5.64
C VAL A 336 -14.79 -8.53 -5.00
N GLU A 337 -14.02 -7.46 -5.07
CA GLU A 337 -12.70 -7.37 -4.44
C GLU A 337 -12.54 -6.02 -3.75
N VAL A 338 -11.70 -5.96 -2.71
CA VAL A 338 -11.30 -4.67 -2.14
C VAL A 338 -10.26 -3.99 -3.02
N VAL A 339 -10.52 -2.72 -3.30
CA VAL A 339 -9.63 -1.83 -4.04
C VAL A 339 -9.41 -0.54 -3.26
N VAL A 340 -8.30 0.12 -3.55
CA VAL A 340 -8.04 1.50 -3.17
C VAL A 340 -7.95 2.33 -4.44
N TYR A 341 -8.83 3.31 -4.58
CA TYR A 341 -8.70 4.33 -5.62
C TYR A 341 -7.77 5.42 -5.12
N ARG A 342 -6.70 5.69 -5.87
CA ARG A 342 -5.87 6.87 -5.69
C ARG A 342 -6.37 7.97 -6.61
N VAL A 343 -6.67 9.12 -6.04
CA VAL A 343 -7.14 10.32 -6.75
C VAL A 343 -6.08 11.41 -6.65
N SER A 344 -5.41 11.69 -7.76
CA SER A 344 -4.45 12.78 -7.90
C SER A 344 -5.06 13.90 -8.73
N TRP A 345 -4.73 15.15 -8.41
CA TRP A 345 -5.27 16.35 -9.03
C TRP A 345 -4.15 17.22 -9.55
#